data_AF-A0A6N7GE96-F1
#
_entry.id   AF-A0A6N7GE96-F1
#
_cell.length_a   1.000
_cell.length_b   1.000
_cell.length_c   1.000
_cell.angle_alpha   90.00
_cell.angle_beta   90.00
_cell.angle_gamma   90.00
#
_symmetry.space_group_name_H-M   'P 1'
#
loop_
_entity.id
_entity.type
_entity.pdbx_description
1 polymer ?
#
loop_
_entity_poly.entity_id
_entity_poly.type
_entity_poly.pdbx_seq_one_letter_code
_entity_poly.pdbx_strand_id
1 'polypeptide(L)'
;MGRTVRVYLPATFTALGQLRDRGELAVERGYAVTPALREQLGEDDEEQLSYAALQLAAEASLRLLVTDRGAPRRRVVIAADVPAVPDLAGEMVEGGLDQLLG
;
A
#
# COMPACT_ATOMS: atom_id res chain seq x y z
N MET A 1 -19.04 3.94 -17.30
CA MET A 1 -17.69 4.09 -16.72
C MET A 1 -17.56 3.08 -15.60
N GLY A 2 -16.53 2.22 -15.62
CA GLY A 2 -16.27 1.30 -14.50
C GLY A 2 -15.80 2.09 -13.27
N ARG A 3 -16.16 1.64 -12.07
CA ARG A 3 -15.61 2.20 -10.83
C ARG A 3 -14.10 1.93 -10.81
N THR A 4 -13.33 2.88 -10.29
CA THR A 4 -11.89 2.70 -9.99
C THR A 4 -11.69 2.68 -8.48
N VAL A 5 -10.63 2.02 -8.03
CA VAL A 5 -10.14 2.05 -6.66
C VAL A 5 -8.69 2.51 -6.67
N ARG A 6 -8.30 3.30 -5.67
CA ARG A 6 -6.89 3.65 -5.46
C ARG A 6 -6.21 2.57 -4.64
N VAL A 7 -5.12 2.03 -5.16
CA VAL A 7 -4.23 1.10 -4.47
C VAL A 7 -2.89 1.77 -4.19
N TYR A 8 -2.33 1.47 -3.02
CA TYR A 8 -1.03 1.91 -2.54
C TYR A 8 -0.11 0.70 -2.50
N LEU A 9 0.94 0.74 -3.31
CA LEU A 9 1.87 -0.36 -3.50
C LEU A 9 3.19 -0.02 -2.78
N PRO A 10 3.63 -0.86 -1.83
CA PRO A 10 4.94 -0.70 -1.23
C PRO A 10 6.03 -0.91 -2.25
N ALA A 11 7.07 -0.08 -2.21
CA ALA A 11 8.15 -0.14 -3.19
C ALA A 11 9.48 0.39 -2.61
N THR A 12 10.56 0.11 -3.35
CA THR A 12 11.89 0.72 -3.16
C THR A 12 12.27 1.52 -4.40
N PHE A 13 13.32 2.34 -4.31
CA PHE A 13 13.89 3.01 -5.49
C PHE A 13 14.41 2.03 -6.55
N THR A 14 14.89 0.85 -6.15
CA THR A 14 15.25 -0.24 -7.06
C THR A 14 14.02 -0.70 -7.86
N ALA A 15 12.90 -0.92 -7.18
CA ALA A 15 11.64 -1.32 -7.82
C ALA A 15 11.10 -0.24 -8.77
N LEU A 16 11.24 1.05 -8.43
CA LEU A 16 10.92 2.15 -9.35
C LEU A 16 11.79 2.13 -10.62
N GLY A 17 13.08 1.84 -10.49
CA GLY A 17 13.98 1.68 -11.63
C GLY A 17 13.51 0.56 -12.56
N GLN A 18 13.13 -0.59 -11.99
CA GLN A 18 12.59 -1.73 -12.75
C GLN A 18 11.28 -1.37 -13.45
N LEU A 19 10.35 -0.71 -12.76
CA LEU A 19 9.09 -0.24 -13.34
C LEU A 19 9.33 0.72 -14.51
N ARG A 20 10.25 1.68 -14.35
CA ARG A 20 10.63 2.60 -15.43
C ARG A 20 11.17 1.83 -16.65
N ASP A 21 12.05 0.86 -16.42
CA ASP A 21 12.78 0.18 -17.50
C ASP A 21 11.95 -0.88 -18.21
N ARG A 22 11.01 -1.53 -17.51
CA ARG A 22 10.22 -2.67 -18.01
C ARG A 22 8.74 -2.37 -18.21
N GLY A 23 8.23 -1.29 -17.61
CA GLY A 23 6.80 -0.98 -17.59
C GLY A 23 5.97 -1.87 -16.66
N GLU A 24 6.63 -2.74 -15.89
CA GLU A 24 5.99 -3.72 -15.01
C GLU A 24 6.57 -3.65 -13.61
N LEU A 25 5.70 -3.87 -12.60
CA LEU A 25 6.09 -3.93 -11.20
C LEU A 25 5.53 -5.22 -10.60
N ALA A 26 6.43 -6.08 -10.11
CA ALA A 26 6.03 -7.22 -9.30
C ALA A 26 5.75 -6.73 -7.87
N VAL A 27 4.53 -6.97 -7.40
CA VAL A 27 4.10 -6.58 -6.04
C VAL A 27 3.47 -7.77 -5.36
N GLU A 28 3.95 -8.11 -4.16
CA GLU A 28 3.38 -9.20 -3.37
C GLU A 28 2.06 -8.79 -2.69
N ARG A 29 1.94 -7.52 -2.29
CA ARG A 29 0.75 -6.99 -1.59
C ARG A 29 0.49 -5.53 -1.93
N GLY A 30 -0.77 -5.20 -2.19
CA GLY A 30 -1.26 -3.82 -2.30
C GLY A 30 -2.19 -3.46 -1.14
N TYR A 31 -2.33 -2.16 -0.87
CA TYR A 31 -3.16 -1.62 0.21
C TYR A 31 -4.19 -0.66 -0.38
N ALA A 32 -5.43 -0.71 0.10
CA ALA A 32 -6.50 0.13 -0.40
C ALA A 32 -7.54 0.35 0.70
N VAL A 33 -8.49 1.25 0.45
CA VAL A 33 -9.68 1.37 1.30
C VAL A 33 -10.57 0.16 1.06
N THR A 34 -10.53 -0.79 1.98
CA THR A 34 -11.37 -2.00 1.98
C THR A 34 -12.53 -1.87 2.98
N PRO A 35 -13.61 -2.65 2.84
CA PRO A 35 -14.65 -2.71 3.86
C PRO A 35 -14.09 -3.07 5.26
N ALA A 36 -13.13 -4.00 5.33
CA ALA A 36 -12.47 -4.38 6.58
C ALA A 36 -11.69 -3.22 7.22
N LEU A 37 -10.98 -2.41 6.41
CA LEU A 37 -10.27 -1.23 6.93
C LEU A 37 -11.25 -0.19 7.50
N ARG A 38 -12.39 0.02 6.83
CA ARG A 38 -13.44 0.94 7.32
C ARG A 38 -13.99 0.49 8.66
N GLU A 39 -14.35 -0.79 8.77
CA GLU A 39 -14.88 -1.37 9.99
C GLU A 39 -13.88 -1.28 11.14
N GLN A 40 -12.60 -1.60 10.88
CA GLN A 40 -11.55 -1.56 11.90
C GLN A 40 -11.31 -0.15 12.46
N LEU A 41 -11.33 0.87 11.60
CA LEU A 41 -11.07 2.26 12.02
C LEU A 41 -12.32 2.98 12.53
N GLY A 42 -13.51 2.44 12.28
CA GLY A 42 -14.77 3.12 12.60
C GLY A 42 -14.92 4.46 11.87
N GLU A 43 -14.25 4.59 10.72
CA GLU A 43 -14.12 5.82 9.95
C GLU A 43 -14.85 5.67 8.60
N ASP A 44 -15.53 6.73 8.17
CA ASP A 44 -16.28 6.77 6.92
C ASP A 44 -15.75 7.81 5.92
N ASP A 45 -14.90 8.74 6.38
CA ASP A 45 -14.22 9.71 5.54
C ASP A 45 -13.19 9.05 4.61
N GLU A 46 -13.43 9.16 3.31
CA GLU A 46 -12.60 8.52 2.27
C GLU A 46 -11.15 9.02 2.27
N GLU A 47 -10.93 10.30 2.56
CA GLU A 47 -9.59 10.88 2.58
C GLU A 47 -8.79 10.35 3.77
N GLN A 48 -9.41 10.27 4.94
CA GLN A 48 -8.82 9.67 6.13
C GLN A 48 -8.50 8.19 5.94
N LEU A 49 -9.44 7.42 5.38
CA LEU A 49 -9.25 6.01 5.07
C LEU A 49 -8.14 5.79 4.04
N SER A 50 -8.09 6.64 3.00
CA SER A 50 -7.05 6.61 1.98
C SER A 50 -5.67 6.90 2.59
N TYR A 51 -5.61 7.85 3.52
CA TYR A 51 -4.39 8.14 4.28
C TYR A 51 -3.97 6.95 5.15
N ALA A 52 -4.91 6.28 5.81
CA ALA A 52 -4.62 5.07 6.58
C ALA A 52 -4.06 3.93 5.70
N ALA A 53 -4.68 3.68 4.54
CA ALA A 53 -4.18 2.69 3.58
C ALA A 53 -2.77 3.05 3.06
N LEU A 54 -2.51 4.34 2.80
CA LEU A 54 -1.19 4.85 2.43
C LEU A 54 -0.15 4.59 3.53
N GLN A 55 -0.51 4.76 4.81
CA GLN A 55 0.40 4.51 5.93
C GLN A 55 0.71 3.01 6.12
N LEU A 56 -0.27 2.13 5.94
CA LEU A 56 -0.02 0.69 5.96
C LEU A 56 0.97 0.28 4.84
N ALA A 57 0.81 0.84 3.63
CA ALA A 57 1.77 0.64 2.54
C ALA A 57 3.14 1.24 2.86
N ALA A 58 3.18 2.40 3.53
CA ALA A 58 4.41 3.06 3.94
C ALA A 58 5.27 2.19 4.87
N GLU A 59 4.65 1.58 5.87
CA GLU A 59 5.32 0.67 6.81
C GLU A 59 5.85 -0.58 6.10
N ALA A 60 5.06 -1.12 5.17
CA ALA A 60 5.51 -2.23 4.33
C ALA A 60 6.72 -1.84 3.47
N SER A 61 6.77 -0.62 2.94
CA SER A 61 7.94 -0.12 2.20
C SER A 61 9.18 -0.02 3.06
N LEU A 62 9.04 0.30 4.35
CA LEU A 62 10.18 0.31 5.28
C LEU A 62 10.73 -1.11 5.46
N ARG A 63 9.87 -2.12 5.58
CA ARG A 63 10.28 -3.53 5.64
C ARG A 63 11.03 -3.95 4.36
N LEU A 64 10.52 -3.58 3.18
CA LEU A 64 11.21 -3.82 1.91
C LEU A 64 12.57 -3.13 1.85
N LEU A 65 12.65 -1.89 2.34
CA LEU A 65 13.90 -1.13 2.34
C LEU A 65 14.97 -1.75 3.26
N VAL A 66 14.57 -2.39 4.36
CA VAL A 66 15.49 -3.15 5.22
C VAL A 66 16.09 -4.33 4.46
N THR A 67 15.30 -5.01 3.63
CA THR A 67 15.75 -6.16 2.83
C THR A 67 16.57 -5.75 1.60
N ASP A 68 16.21 -4.64 0.95
CA ASP A 68 16.91 -4.10 -0.23
C ASP A 68 18.08 -3.21 0.21
N ARG A 69 19.23 -3.83 0.46
CA ARG A 69 20.41 -3.12 0.97
C ARG A 69 21.05 -2.16 -0.05
N GLY A 70 20.77 -2.34 -1.34
CA GLY A 70 21.30 -1.53 -2.43
C GLY A 70 20.47 -0.28 -2.74
N ALA A 71 19.19 -0.27 -2.36
CA ALA A 71 18.34 0.90 -2.55
C ALA A 71 18.80 2.11 -1.72
N PRO A 72 18.71 3.34 -2.28
CA PRO A 72 18.74 4.57 -1.50
C PRO A 72 17.77 4.52 -0.31
N ARG A 73 18.19 5.04 0.86
CA ARG A 73 17.40 5.05 2.10
C ARG A 73 16.28 6.08 2.07
N ARG A 74 15.33 5.88 1.15
CA ARG A 74 14.15 6.71 0.93
C ARG A 74 12.94 5.80 0.82
N ARG A 75 11.93 6.07 1.63
CA ARG A 75 10.65 5.35 1.59
C ARG A 75 9.90 5.74 0.31
N VAL A 76 9.38 4.74 -0.40
CA VAL A 76 8.59 4.92 -1.62
C VAL A 76 7.26 4.21 -1.45
N VAL A 77 6.16 4.86 -1.83
CA VAL A 77 4.86 4.23 -2.03
C VAL A 77 4.33 4.69 -3.37
N ILE A 78 3.80 3.77 -4.16
CA ILE A 78 3.20 4.06 -5.46
C ILE A 78 1.68 4.07 -5.28
N ALA A 79 1.03 5.19 -5.64
CA ALA A 79 -0.42 5.25 -5.73
C ALA A 79 -0.85 4.98 -7.18
N ALA A 80 -1.79 4.07 -7.39
CA ALA A 80 -2.33 3.74 -8.70
C ALA A 80 -3.85 3.60 -8.64
N ASP A 81 -4.54 4.16 -9.63
CA ASP A 81 -5.97 3.97 -9.80
C ASP A 81 -6.19 2.79 -10.75
N VAL A 82 -6.87 1.75 -10.26
CA VAL A 82 -7.15 0.51 -11.01
C VAL A 82 -8.65 0.27 -11.11
N PRO A 83 -9.15 -0.47 -12.11
CA PRO A 83 -10.55 -0.87 -12.16
C PRO A 83 -10.94 -1.59 -10.87
N ALA A 84 -12.05 -1.18 -10.27
CA ALA A 84 -12.56 -1.79 -9.05
C ALA A 84 -13.01 -3.23 -9.34
N VAL A 85 -12.55 -4.15 -8.50
CA VAL A 85 -12.97 -5.55 -8.53
C VAL A 85 -14.01 -5.75 -7.43
N PRO A 86 -15.14 -6.45 -7.69
CA PRO A 86 -16.25 -6.57 -6.74
C PRO A 86 -15.91 -7.23 -5.40
N ASP A 87 -14.79 -7.96 -5.36
CA ASP A 87 -14.36 -8.77 -4.21
C ASP A 87 -12.91 -8.44 -3.81
N LEU A 88 -12.62 -7.15 -3.62
CA LEU A 88 -11.40 -6.74 -2.92
C LEU A 88 -11.49 -7.14 -1.45
N ALA A 89 -11.36 -8.44 -1.19
CA ALA A 89 -11.19 -8.99 0.14
C ALA A 89 -9.79 -8.58 0.64
N GLY A 90 -9.75 -7.63 1.57
CA GLY A 90 -8.53 -7.35 2.32
C GLY A 90 -8.40 -8.38 3.43
N GLU A 91 -7.28 -9.11 3.48
CA GLU A 91 -6.93 -9.83 4.70
C GLU A 91 -6.47 -8.83 5.77
N MET A 92 -6.91 -9.04 7.01
CA MET A 92 -6.38 -8.29 8.14
C MET A 92 -4.88 -8.55 8.26
N VAL A 93 -4.08 -7.49 8.16
CA VAL A 93 -2.67 -7.57 8.53
C VAL A 93 -2.60 -7.20 10.00
N GLU A 94 -2.53 -8.21 10.87
CA GLU A 94 -2.16 -7.96 12.27
C GLU A 94 -0.75 -7.36 12.29
N GLY A 95 -0.66 -6.10 12.71
CA GLY A 95 0.61 -5.37 12.84
C GLY A 95 0.75 -4.22 11.84
N GLY A 96 0.46 -3.02 12.32
CA GLY A 96 0.89 -1.77 11.69
C GLY A 96 1.03 -0.64 12.71
N LEU A 97 -0.06 -0.33 13.42
CA LEU A 97 -0.06 0.78 14.37
C LEU A 97 0.29 0.37 15.81
N ASP A 98 -0.20 -0.78 16.29
CA ASP A 98 0.00 -1.21 17.69
C ASP A 98 1.43 -1.61 18.03
N GLN A 99 2.23 -2.05 17.05
CA GLN A 99 3.62 -2.48 17.28
C GLN A 99 4.64 -1.33 17.28
N LEU A 100 4.21 -0.10 16.98
CA LEU A 100 5.07 1.09 16.96
C LEU A 100 4.93 1.97 18.21
N LEU A 101 3.94 1.70 19.07
CA LEU A 101 3.76 2.36 20.37
C LEU A 101 4.14 1.45 21.55
N GLY A 102 4.81 0.33 21.29
CA GLY A 102 5.39 -0.58 22.29
C GLY A 102 6.88 -0.35 22.50
#